data_AF-W7AJ62-F1
#
_entry.id   AF-W7AJ62-F1
#
_cell.length_a   1.000
_cell.length_b   1.000
_cell.length_c   1.000
_cell.angle_alpha   90.00
_cell.angle_beta   90.00
_cell.angle_gamma   90.00
#
_symmetry.space_group_name_H-M   'P 1'
#
loop_
_entity.id
_entity.type
_entity.pdbx_description
1 polymer ?
#
loop_
_entity_poly.entity_id
_entity_poly.type
_entity_poly.pdbx_seq_one_letter_code
_entity_poly.pdbx_strand_id
1 'polypeptide(L)'
;MNPVVRLLRKFSSIQKSINEEDMNHLKKKLRWKFKSVGMLELDTLINNYLNTNINNLDREKVKLLYNLMDVDTTNLLKLFYFYSNKENQKVEKLAEYLKNVDEEEIKDTFKLLIDILHNNEKLVRS
;
A
#
# COMPACT_ATOMS: atom_id res chain seq x y z
N MET A 1 20.31 13.02 0.80
CA MET A 1 19.63 12.09 -0.12
C MET A 1 18.87 11.06 0.71
N ASN A 2 17.55 10.99 0.60
CA ASN A 2 16.68 10.24 1.52
C ASN A 2 16.88 8.70 1.35
N PRO A 3 17.13 7.92 2.41
CA PRO A 3 17.29 6.46 2.34
C PRO A 3 16.11 5.75 1.67
N VAL A 4 14.89 6.30 1.79
CA VAL A 4 13.67 5.79 1.16
C VAL A 4 13.76 5.87 -0.36
N VAL A 5 14.21 7.00 -0.89
CA VAL A 5 14.41 7.23 -2.33
C VAL A 5 15.49 6.30 -2.90
N ARG A 6 16.54 5.99 -2.12
CA ARG A 6 17.58 5.04 -2.52
C ARG A 6 17.05 3.59 -2.58
N LEU A 7 16.11 3.23 -1.72
CA LEU A 7 15.53 1.89 -1.63
C LEU A 7 14.41 1.65 -2.64
N LEU A 8 13.55 2.64 -2.90
CA LEU A 8 12.59 2.62 -4.01
C LEU A 8 13.31 2.58 -5.37
N ARG A 9 14.40 3.34 -5.53
CA ARG A 9 15.28 3.17 -6.71
C ARG A 9 15.83 1.76 -6.83
N LYS A 10 16.23 1.13 -5.72
CA LYS A 10 16.60 -0.28 -5.71
C LYS A 10 15.44 -1.16 -6.17
N PHE A 11 14.21 -1.00 -5.69
CA PHE A 11 13.05 -1.75 -6.20
C PHE A 11 12.85 -1.61 -7.72
N SER A 12 12.96 -0.38 -8.25
CA SER A 12 12.78 -0.08 -9.68
C SER A 12 13.92 -0.58 -10.58
N SER A 13 15.12 -0.79 -10.02
CA SER A 13 16.34 -1.08 -10.81
C SER A 13 16.84 -2.53 -10.67
N ILE A 14 16.08 -3.42 -10.04
CA ILE A 14 16.60 -4.69 -9.55
C ILE A 14 15.75 -5.86 -10.04
N GLN A 15 16.13 -6.34 -11.22
CA GLN A 15 16.10 -7.76 -11.59
C GLN A 15 17.14 -8.58 -10.79
N LYS A 16 17.91 -7.94 -9.89
CA LYS A 16 18.90 -8.55 -8.99
C LYS A 16 18.20 -9.18 -7.77
N SER A 17 18.17 -10.51 -7.66
CA SER A 17 17.67 -11.29 -6.51
C SER A 17 17.52 -10.51 -5.19
N ILE A 18 16.34 -9.96 -4.90
CA ILE A 18 15.99 -9.50 -3.55
C ILE A 18 15.89 -10.78 -2.73
N ASN A 19 16.73 -10.93 -1.71
CA ASN A 19 16.72 -12.12 -0.88
C ASN A 19 15.60 -12.03 0.17
N GLU A 20 15.33 -13.13 0.86
CA GLU A 20 14.26 -13.21 1.86
C GLU A 20 14.49 -12.25 3.05
N GLU A 21 15.75 -12.00 3.39
CA GLU A 21 16.12 -11.09 4.47
C GLU A 21 15.80 -9.62 4.13
N ASP A 22 16.09 -9.20 2.90
CA ASP A 22 15.71 -7.89 2.37
C ASP A 22 14.19 -7.73 2.40
N MET A 23 13.43 -8.76 1.96
CA MET A 23 11.97 -8.75 2.02
C MET A 23 11.43 -8.64 3.45
N ASN A 24 12.04 -9.34 4.40
CA ASN A 24 11.68 -9.25 5.81
C ASN A 24 11.97 -7.86 6.38
N HIS A 25 13.08 -7.23 5.99
CA HIS A 25 13.39 -5.86 6.39
C HIS A 25 12.34 -4.87 5.84
N LEU A 26 11.93 -5.05 4.58
CA LEU A 26 10.91 -4.24 3.93
C LEU A 26 9.55 -4.35 4.60
N LYS A 27 9.12 -5.57 4.94
CA LYS A 27 7.89 -5.85 5.70
C LYS A 27 7.92 -5.21 7.08
N LYS A 28 9.05 -5.28 7.80
CA LYS A 28 9.22 -4.61 9.10
C LYS A 28 9.08 -3.10 8.98
N LYS A 29 9.66 -2.50 7.94
CA LYS A 29 9.57 -1.06 7.70
C LYS A 29 8.16 -0.62 7.32
N LEU A 30 7.42 -1.43 6.54
CA LEU A 30 5.99 -1.20 6.28
C LEU A 30 5.18 -1.17 7.58
N ARG A 31 5.34 -2.20 8.43
CA ARG A 31 4.69 -2.23 9.75
C ARG A 31 5.02 -1.00 10.58
N TRP A 32 6.28 -0.58 10.59
CA TRP A 32 6.69 0.58 11.38
C TRP A 32 6.10 1.89 10.86
N LYS A 33 6.07 2.10 9.53
CA LYS A 33 5.50 3.30 8.91
C LYS A 33 3.98 3.39 9.12
N PHE A 34 3.26 2.28 8.90
CA PHE A 34 1.81 2.25 9.00
C PHE A 34 1.30 2.02 10.43
N LYS A 35 2.21 1.79 11.40
CA LYS A 35 1.86 1.69 12.82
C LYS A 35 1.05 2.90 13.27
N SER A 36 1.43 4.10 12.82
CA SER A 36 0.59 5.28 12.94
C SER A 36 0.91 6.29 11.84
N VAL A 37 -0.12 6.63 11.07
CA VAL A 37 -0.13 7.68 10.04
C VAL A 37 -0.81 8.96 10.52
N GLY A 38 -1.22 9.01 11.79
CA GLY A 38 -1.84 10.19 12.43
C GLY A 38 -3.36 10.29 12.25
N MET A 39 -4.01 9.25 11.73
CA MET A 39 -5.47 9.16 11.60
C MET A 39 -5.93 7.77 12.03
N LEU A 40 -6.75 7.68 13.07
CA LEU A 40 -7.21 6.42 13.67
C LEU A 40 -7.86 5.47 12.65
N GLU A 41 -8.65 6.01 11.73
CA GLU A 41 -9.34 5.23 10.69
C GLU A 41 -8.33 4.53 9.77
N LEU A 42 -7.33 5.27 9.29
CA LEU A 42 -6.28 4.71 8.44
C LEU A 42 -5.38 3.76 9.22
N ASP A 43 -5.03 4.12 10.45
CA ASP A 43 -4.26 3.26 11.34
C ASP A 43 -4.97 1.92 11.50
N THR A 44 -6.29 1.93 11.69
CA THR A 44 -7.10 0.72 11.82
C THR A 44 -7.15 -0.07 10.51
N LEU A 45 -7.55 0.57 9.41
CA LEU A 45 -7.73 -0.08 8.11
C LEU A 45 -6.44 -0.78 7.63
N ILE A 46 -5.32 -0.06 7.68
CA ILE A 46 -4.06 -0.55 7.14
C ILE A 46 -3.42 -1.54 8.12
N ASN A 47 -3.44 -1.29 9.43
CA ASN A 47 -2.85 -2.24 10.38
C ASN A 47 -3.62 -3.56 10.43
N ASN A 48 -4.95 -3.56 10.30
CA ASN A 48 -5.73 -4.79 10.20
C ASN A 48 -5.30 -5.64 9.00
N TYR A 49 -5.15 -4.99 7.83
CA TYR A 49 -4.66 -5.68 6.63
C TYR A 49 -3.23 -6.21 6.82
N LEU A 50 -2.31 -5.40 7.33
CA LEU A 50 -0.92 -5.81 7.53
C LEU A 50 -0.82 -6.93 8.58
N ASN A 51 -1.54 -6.86 9.69
CA ASN A 51 -1.49 -7.89 10.72
C ASN A 51 -1.93 -9.25 10.19
N THR A 52 -2.95 -9.28 9.33
CA THR A 52 -3.47 -10.50 8.72
C THR A 52 -2.57 -11.04 7.60
N ASN A 53 -1.98 -10.16 6.77
CA ASN A 53 -1.40 -10.59 5.48
C ASN A 53 0.12 -10.45 5.36
N ILE A 54 0.80 -9.67 6.23
CA ILE A 54 2.21 -9.27 6.05
C ILE A 54 3.18 -10.44 5.82
N ASN A 55 2.97 -11.57 6.49
CA ASN A 55 3.84 -12.74 6.32
C ASN A 55 3.74 -13.32 4.89
N ASN A 56 2.55 -13.26 4.30
CA ASN A 56 2.22 -13.83 2.99
C ASN A 56 2.27 -12.80 1.84
N LEU A 57 2.62 -11.55 2.11
CA LEU A 57 2.79 -10.56 1.04
C LEU A 57 3.97 -10.95 0.15
N ASP A 58 3.69 -11.00 -1.14
CA ASP A 58 4.68 -11.15 -2.19
C ASP A 58 5.41 -9.83 -2.46
N ARG A 59 6.39 -9.88 -3.36
CA ARG A 59 7.21 -8.73 -3.72
C ARG A 59 6.38 -7.59 -4.31
N GLU A 60 5.42 -7.91 -5.17
CA GLU A 60 4.62 -6.91 -5.87
C GLU A 60 3.67 -6.18 -4.90
N LYS A 61 2.96 -6.88 -4.02
CA LYS A 61 2.13 -6.22 -3.00
C LYS A 61 2.95 -5.36 -2.05
N VAL A 62 4.15 -5.80 -1.66
CA VAL A 62 5.07 -4.98 -0.86
C VAL A 62 5.43 -3.70 -1.62
N LYS A 63 5.81 -3.80 -2.89
CA LYS A 63 6.13 -2.64 -3.73
C LYS A 63 4.95 -1.65 -3.83
N LEU A 64 3.74 -2.14 -4.07
CA LEU A 64 2.53 -1.31 -4.15
C LEU A 64 2.22 -0.60 -2.82
N LEU A 65 2.38 -1.29 -1.69
CA LEU A 65 2.23 -0.67 -0.35
C LEU A 65 3.27 0.43 -0.10
N TYR A 66 4.48 0.28 -0.64
CA TYR A 66 5.50 1.33 -0.58
C TYR A 66 5.12 2.56 -1.40
N ASN A 67 4.49 2.38 -2.57
CA ASN A 67 3.98 3.51 -3.35
C ASN A 67 2.89 4.26 -2.57
N LEU A 68 2.02 3.53 -1.84
CA LEU A 68 1.01 4.15 -0.97
C LEU A 68 1.62 4.92 0.22
N MET A 69 2.82 4.57 0.69
CA MET A 69 3.48 5.31 1.79
C MET A 69 3.86 6.74 1.40
N ASP A 70 4.03 7.00 0.11
CA ASP A 70 4.41 8.32 -0.41
C ASP A 70 3.18 9.23 -0.65
N VAL A 71 1.97 8.67 -0.58
CA VAL A 71 0.72 9.43 -0.60
C VAL A 71 0.49 10.03 0.80
N ASP A 72 0.16 11.31 0.88
CA ASP A 72 -0.14 11.96 2.16
C ASP A 72 -1.39 11.36 2.82
N THR A 73 -1.39 11.35 4.15
CA THR A 73 -2.44 10.74 4.96
C THR A 73 -3.85 11.22 4.58
N THR A 74 -4.02 12.51 4.31
CA THR A 74 -5.34 13.09 3.96
C THR A 74 -5.84 12.56 2.62
N ASN A 75 -4.98 12.53 1.61
CA ASN A 75 -5.36 12.01 0.29
C ASN A 75 -5.54 10.49 0.31
N LEU A 76 -4.74 9.76 1.09
CA LEU A 76 -4.93 8.33 1.30
C LEU A 76 -6.29 8.04 1.93
N LEU A 77 -6.71 8.82 2.93
CA LEU A 77 -8.04 8.69 3.53
C LEU A 77 -9.16 8.98 2.52
N LYS A 78 -9.03 10.05 1.71
CA LYS A 78 -9.99 10.36 0.65
C LYS A 78 -10.10 9.24 -0.38
N LEU A 79 -9.00 8.57 -0.71
CA LEU A 79 -8.99 7.41 -1.61
C LEU A 79 -9.77 6.24 -1.00
N PHE A 80 -9.52 5.90 0.27
CA PHE A 80 -10.27 4.84 0.96
C PHE A 80 -11.77 5.15 1.05
N TYR A 81 -12.16 6.39 1.38
CA TYR A 81 -13.57 6.79 1.37
C TYR A 81 -14.20 6.76 -0.02
N PHE A 82 -13.44 7.12 -1.06
CA PHE A 82 -13.95 7.10 -2.42
C PHE A 82 -14.22 5.67 -2.90
N TYR A 83 -13.30 4.75 -2.62
CA TYR A 83 -13.37 3.34 -3.04
C TYR A 83 -14.16 2.43 -2.08
N SER A 84 -14.53 2.90 -0.89
CA SER A 84 -15.47 2.17 -0.04
C SER A 84 -16.87 2.08 -0.68
N ASN A 85 -17.21 3.01 -1.57
CA ASN A 85 -18.36 2.86 -2.45
C ASN A 85 -18.03 1.89 -3.59
N LYS A 86 -18.70 0.74 -3.61
CA LYS A 86 -18.49 -0.35 -4.58
C LYS A 86 -18.83 0.02 -6.03
N GLU A 87 -19.61 1.08 -6.23
CA GLU A 87 -19.93 1.62 -7.56
C GLU A 87 -18.78 2.48 -8.14
N ASN A 88 -17.87 2.96 -7.29
CA ASN A 88 -16.75 3.80 -7.70
C ASN A 88 -15.55 2.93 -8.13
N GLN A 89 -15.47 2.59 -9.42
CA GLN A 89 -14.34 1.87 -10.01
C GLN A 89 -13.40 2.76 -10.84
N LYS A 90 -13.48 4.08 -10.66
CA LYS A 90 -12.67 5.05 -11.43
C LYS A 90 -11.21 4.97 -11.00
N VAL A 91 -10.40 4.28 -11.80
CA VAL A 91 -8.96 4.09 -11.60
C VAL A 91 -8.19 5.38 -11.89
N GLU A 92 -8.74 6.27 -12.71
CA GLU A 92 -8.14 7.55 -13.10
C GLU A 92 -7.90 8.47 -11.89
N LYS A 93 -8.75 8.35 -10.87
CA LYS A 93 -8.60 9.13 -9.63
C LYS A 93 -7.33 8.77 -8.87
N LEU A 94 -6.84 7.53 -8.97
CA LEU A 94 -5.56 7.12 -8.37
C LEU A 94 -4.37 7.76 -9.07
N ALA A 95 -4.46 7.96 -10.39
CA ALA A 95 -3.39 8.58 -11.19
C ALA A 95 -3.05 10.01 -10.72
N GLU A 96 -4.03 10.73 -10.16
CA GLU A 96 -3.84 12.07 -9.61
C GLU A 96 -2.92 12.09 -8.37
N TYR A 97 -2.87 10.98 -7.62
CA TYR A 97 -2.08 10.86 -6.39
C TYR A 97 -0.78 10.08 -6.59
N LEU A 98 -0.78 9.15 -7.55
CA LEU A 98 0.36 8.31 -7.90
C LEU A 98 1.21 8.98 -9.00
N LYS A 99 2.18 9.80 -8.59
CA LYS A 99 3.06 10.52 -9.53
C LYS A 99 4.04 9.58 -10.23
N ASN A 100 4.09 9.62 -11.57
CA ASN A 100 5.05 8.89 -12.41
C ASN A 100 4.93 7.36 -12.33
N VAL A 101 3.70 6.85 -12.23
CA VAL A 101 3.36 5.43 -12.12
C VAL A 101 2.67 5.00 -13.43
N ASP A 102 2.96 3.81 -13.95
CA ASP A 102 2.35 3.32 -15.18
C ASP A 102 0.90 2.84 -14.98
N GLU A 103 0.14 2.64 -16.06
CA GLU A 103 -1.28 2.27 -16.00
C GLU A 103 -1.50 0.92 -15.29
N GLU A 104 -0.54 0.00 -15.41
CA GLU A 104 -0.61 -1.33 -14.79
C GLU A 104 -0.43 -1.23 -13.28
N GLU A 105 0.58 -0.50 -12.81
CA GLU A 105 0.80 -0.22 -11.39
C GLU A 105 -0.37 0.56 -10.77
N ILE A 106 -1.02 1.46 -11.52
CA ILE A 106 -2.22 2.16 -11.03
C ILE A 106 -3.37 1.15 -10.84
N LYS A 107 -3.60 0.25 -11.80
CA LYS A 107 -4.64 -0.81 -11.70
C LYS A 107 -4.34 -1.77 -10.55
N ASP A 108 -3.09 -2.14 -10.34
CA ASP A 108 -2.71 -3.04 -9.26
C ASP A 108 -2.76 -2.36 -7.89
N THR A 109 -2.43 -1.07 -7.82
CA THR A 109 -2.65 -0.26 -6.62
C THR A 109 -4.14 -0.16 -6.29
N PHE A 110 -5.00 0.03 -7.31
CA PHE A 110 -6.45 -0.02 -7.12
C PHE A 110 -6.90 -1.36 -6.53
N LYS A 111 -6.47 -2.48 -7.11
CA LYS A 111 -6.78 -3.83 -6.58
C LYS A 111 -6.31 -3.98 -5.13
N LEU A 112 -5.13 -3.46 -4.78
CA LEU A 112 -4.62 -3.50 -3.42
C LEU A 112 -5.51 -2.71 -2.44
N LEU A 113 -5.97 -1.51 -2.82
CA LEU A 113 -6.86 -0.71 -1.98
C LEU A 113 -8.19 -1.45 -1.72
N ILE A 114 -8.75 -2.08 -2.76
CA ILE A 114 -9.95 -2.91 -2.63
C ILE A 114 -9.70 -4.14 -1.74
N ASP A 115 -8.55 -4.80 -1.87
CA ASP A 115 -8.15 -5.93 -1.03
C ASP A 115 -8.06 -5.52 0.45
N ILE A 116 -7.50 -4.34 0.74
CA ILE A 116 -7.46 -3.76 2.10
C ILE A 116 -8.87 -3.53 2.64
N LEU A 117 -9.76 -2.91 1.86
CA LEU A 117 -11.15 -2.66 2.27
C LEU A 117 -11.92 -3.95 2.53
N HIS A 118 -11.83 -4.93 1.64
CA HIS A 118 -12.49 -6.23 1.80
C HIS A 118 -11.98 -7.02 2.99
N ASN A 119 -10.67 -6.95 3.31
CA ASN A 119 -10.13 -7.59 4.50
C ASN A 119 -10.79 -7.02 5.77
N ASN A 120 -10.97 -5.70 5.82
CA ASN A 120 -11.63 -5.03 6.94
C ASN A 120 -13.14 -5.35 7.02
N GLU A 121 -13.85 -5.46 5.90
CA GLU A 121 -15.26 -5.89 5.91
C GLU A 121 -15.42 -7.30 6.53
N LYS A 122 -14.47 -8.21 6.26
CA LYS A 122 -14.49 -9.57 6.85
C LYS A 122 -14.30 -9.54 8.35
N LEU A 123 -13.40 -8.70 8.86
CA LEU A 123 -13.11 -8.56 10.30
C LEU A 123 -14.26 -7.92 11.08
N VAL A 124 -15.04 -7.03 10.45
CA VAL A 124 -16.21 -6.42 11.10
C VAL A 124 -17.40 -7.39 11.16
N ARG A 125 -17.48 -8.34 10.24
CA ARG A 125 -18.57 -9.33 10.16
C ARG A 125 -18.31 -10.61 10.96
N SER A 126 -17.08 -10.82 11.42
CA SER A 126 -16.66 -11.95 12.27
C SER A 126 -16.88 -11.67 13.75
#